data_AF-A0A7Y2C0B7-F1
#
_entry.id   AF-A0A7Y2C0B7-F1
#
_cell.length_a   1.000
_cell.length_b   1.000
_cell.length_c   1.000
_cell.angle_alpha   90.00
_cell.angle_beta   90.00
_cell.angle_gamma   90.00
#
_symmetry.space_group_name_H-M   'P 1'
#
loop_
_entity.id
_entity.type
_entity.pdbx_description
1 polymer ?
#
loop_
_entity_poly.entity_id
_entity_poly.type
_entity_poly.pdbx_seq_one_letter_code
_entity_poly.pdbx_strand_id
1 'polypeptide(L)'
;MGIISREYVRQNYSPKTKILRNLSVLISADRFSFLITTPDNELLLLRNYDLSEFRLPPGSFSQFIMDLIHQDEQLKPRFEKVKIGALNKYSALVPEEIFEPEQALGYLRNLVKPPGQSSLM
;
A
#
# COMPACT_ATOMS: atom_id res chain seq x y z
N MET A 1 16.00 -0.22 7.09
CA MET A 1 14.76 -0.96 7.43
C MET A 1 13.73 0.05 7.88
N GLY A 2 12.50 -0.02 7.35
CA GLY A 2 11.38 0.77 7.89
C GLY A 2 11.14 0.43 9.37
N ILE A 3 10.65 1.39 10.15
CA ILE A 3 10.38 1.17 11.58
C ILE A 3 8.99 0.52 11.68
N ILE A 4 8.91 -0.67 12.28
CA ILE A 4 7.60 -1.28 12.54
C ILE A 4 6.93 -0.48 13.66
N SER A 5 5.90 0.28 13.32
CA SER A 5 5.15 1.09 14.28
C SER A 5 3.95 0.35 14.88
N ARG A 6 3.46 -0.68 14.19
CA ARG A 6 2.38 -1.54 14.70
C ARG A 6 2.50 -2.94 14.14
N GLU A 7 2.30 -3.92 15.00
CA GLU A 7 2.24 -5.32 14.62
C GLU A 7 1.17 -6.07 15.42
N TYR A 8 0.49 -6.97 14.73
CA TYR A 8 -0.32 -8.02 15.32
C TYR A 8 0.01 -9.33 14.61
N VAL A 9 0.20 -10.39 15.39
CA VAL A 9 0.44 -11.74 14.89
C VAL A 9 -0.47 -12.71 15.63
N ARG A 10 -1.30 -13.46 14.90
CA ARG A 10 -2.15 -14.50 15.47
C ARG A 10 -1.27 -15.56 16.13
N GLN A 11 -1.70 -16.05 17.28
CA GLN A 11 -1.02 -17.15 17.97
C GLN A 11 -0.86 -18.36 17.02
N ASN A 12 0.35 -18.92 16.97
CA ASN A 12 0.74 -20.04 16.08
C ASN A 12 0.76 -19.73 14.57
N TYR A 13 0.65 -18.46 14.17
CA TYR A 13 0.89 -18.11 12.78
C TYR A 13 2.37 -18.30 12.42
N SER A 14 2.61 -18.96 11.28
CA SER A 14 3.94 -19.12 10.69
C SER A 14 3.84 -18.94 9.17
N PRO A 15 4.77 -18.20 8.54
CA PRO A 15 4.86 -18.10 7.08
C PRO A 15 4.95 -19.46 6.37
N LYS A 16 5.47 -20.46 7.08
CA LYS A 16 5.74 -21.81 6.56
C LYS A 16 4.51 -22.72 6.59
N THR A 17 3.44 -22.34 7.28
CA THR A 17 2.22 -23.14 7.37
C THR A 17 1.55 -23.25 5.99
N LYS A 18 1.17 -24.47 5.59
CA LYS A 18 0.49 -24.76 4.32
C LYS A 18 -1.00 -24.43 4.35
N ILE A 19 -1.34 -23.21 4.72
CA ILE A 19 -2.70 -22.68 4.62
C ILE A 19 -2.79 -21.69 3.46
N LEU A 20 -3.94 -21.68 2.79
CA LEU A 20 -4.29 -20.66 1.81
C LEU A 20 -4.40 -19.31 2.52
N ARG A 21 -3.89 -18.26 1.87
CA ARG A 21 -3.73 -16.94 2.47
C ARG A 21 -3.92 -15.84 1.44
N ASN A 22 -4.54 -14.75 1.89
CA ASN A 22 -4.70 -13.52 1.12
C ASN A 22 -3.80 -12.42 1.71
N LEU A 23 -3.19 -11.63 0.84
CA LEU A 23 -2.40 -10.45 1.19
C LEU A 23 -3.16 -9.20 0.77
N SER A 24 -3.30 -8.24 1.69
CA SER A 24 -3.74 -6.88 1.35
C SER A 24 -2.67 -5.89 1.78
N VAL A 25 -2.21 -5.06 0.85
CA VAL A 25 -1.15 -4.06 1.04
C VAL A 25 -1.73 -2.67 0.85
N LEU A 26 -1.35 -1.74 1.71
CA LEU A 26 -1.63 -0.32 1.60
C LEU A 26 -0.31 0.45 1.59
N ILE A 27 -0.08 1.22 0.53
CA ILE A 27 1.13 2.03 0.34
C ILE A 27 0.73 3.50 0.35
N SER A 28 1.32 4.29 1.23
CA SER A 28 1.23 5.76 1.24
C SER A 28 2.62 6.38 1.17
N ALA A 29 2.68 7.72 1.13
CA ALA A 29 3.96 8.44 1.11
C ALA A 29 4.78 8.26 2.40
N ASP A 30 4.10 7.97 3.51
CA ASP A 30 4.65 7.92 4.87
C ASP A 30 4.47 6.56 5.55
N ARG A 31 3.78 5.60 4.92
CA ARG A 31 3.51 4.28 5.50
C ARG A 31 3.51 3.19 4.46
N PHE A 32 3.94 2.02 4.90
CA PHE A 32 3.72 0.76 4.20
C PHE A 32 3.07 -0.21 5.16
N SER A 33 1.81 -0.55 4.93
CA SER A 33 1.05 -1.46 5.77
C SER A 33 0.64 -2.69 4.97
N PHE A 34 0.58 -3.84 5.63
CA PHE A 34 -0.06 -5.00 5.05
C PHE A 34 -0.74 -5.86 6.10
N LEU A 35 -1.71 -6.64 5.64
CA LEU A 35 -2.33 -7.68 6.44
C LEU A 35 -2.42 -8.98 5.65
N ILE A 36 -2.28 -10.08 6.36
CA ILE A 36 -2.42 -11.44 5.86
C ILE A 36 -3.65 -12.04 6.52
N THR A 37 -4.53 -12.61 5.69
CA THR A 37 -5.80 -13.20 6.12
C THR A 37 -6.00 -14.60 5.55
N THR A 38 -6.90 -15.38 6.14
CA THR A 38 -7.45 -16.59 5.52
C THR A 38 -8.41 -16.23 4.38
N PRO A 39 -8.83 -17.19 3.54
CA PRO A 39 -9.91 -16.97 2.56
C PRO A 39 -11.21 -16.44 3.18
N ASP A 40 -11.50 -16.83 4.42
CA ASP A 40 -12.67 -16.40 5.20
C ASP A 40 -12.48 -15.03 5.90
N ASN A 41 -11.42 -14.30 5.55
CA ASN A 41 -11.03 -13.00 6.11
C ASN A 41 -10.65 -13.02 7.59
N GLU A 42 -10.25 -14.17 8.15
CA GLU A 42 -9.67 -14.18 9.50
C GLU A 42 -8.27 -13.56 9.49
N LEU A 43 -8.01 -12.62 10.41
CA LEU A 43 -6.72 -11.94 10.50
C LEU A 43 -5.63 -12.86 11.06
N LEU A 44 -4.56 -13.07 10.28
CA LEU A 44 -3.40 -13.85 10.67
C LEU A 44 -2.22 -12.96 11.09
N LEU A 45 -2.01 -11.88 10.35
CA LEU A 45 -0.95 -10.90 10.64
C LEU A 45 -1.39 -9.53 10.13
N LEU A 46 -1.06 -8.49 10.89
CA LEU A 46 -1.13 -7.09 10.46
C LEU A 46 0.21 -6.45 10.81
N ARG A 47 0.84 -5.77 9.86
CA ARG A 47 2.09 -5.05 10.09
C ARG A 47 2.04 -3.68 9.43
N ASN A 48 2.52 -2.68 10.14
CA ASN A 48 2.66 -1.32 9.67
C ASN A 48 4.10 -0.85 9.82
N TYR A 49 4.69 -0.41 8.72
CA TYR A 49 5.96 0.29 8.67
C TYR A 49 5.71 1.78 8.60
N ASP A 50 6.24 2.51 9.56
CA ASP A 50 6.32 3.96 9.49
C ASP A 50 7.52 4.36 8.64
N LEU A 51 7.24 5.16 7.61
CA LEU A 51 8.20 5.68 6.65
C LEU A 51 8.41 7.20 6.83
N SER A 52 7.72 7.85 7.76
CA SER A 52 7.73 9.33 7.90
C SER A 52 9.11 9.90 8.22
N GLU A 53 9.96 9.12 8.88
CA GLU A 53 11.31 9.53 9.26
C GLU A 53 12.33 9.34 8.13
N PHE A 54 11.98 8.61 7.06
CA PHE A 54 12.89 8.35 5.95
C PHE A 54 12.86 9.50 4.94
N ARG A 55 13.92 10.30 4.93
CA ARG A 55 14.16 11.28 3.87
C ARG A 55 14.71 10.57 2.63
N LEU A 56 13.80 10.04 1.82
CA LEU A 56 14.14 9.33 0.59
C LEU A 56 14.44 10.33 -0.54
N PRO A 57 15.55 10.15 -1.30
CA PRO A 57 15.78 10.90 -2.53
C PRO A 57 14.60 10.81 -3.51
N PRO A 58 14.31 11.85 -4.30
CA PRO A 58 13.29 11.79 -5.34
C PRO A 58 13.51 10.57 -6.25
N GLY A 59 12.44 9.80 -6.51
CA GLY A 59 12.49 8.60 -7.35
C GLY A 59 12.98 7.32 -6.66
N SER A 60 13.49 7.37 -5.42
CA SER A 60 13.99 6.19 -4.70
C SER A 60 12.93 5.42 -3.91
N PHE A 61 11.71 5.95 -3.81
CA PHE A 61 10.63 5.35 -3.01
C PHE A 61 10.26 3.93 -3.46
N SER A 62 10.18 3.70 -4.77
CA SER A 62 9.86 2.37 -5.31
C SER A 62 10.91 1.32 -4.92
N GLN A 63 12.20 1.67 -5.03
CA GLN A 63 13.29 0.79 -4.63
C GLN A 63 13.24 0.50 -3.13
N PHE A 64 12.99 1.52 -2.31
CA PHE A 64 12.87 1.36 -0.86
C PHE A 64 11.74 0.39 -0.48
N ILE A 65 10.56 0.51 -1.12
CA ILE A 65 9.45 -0.43 -0.91
C ILE A 65 9.82 -1.84 -1.37
N MET A 66 10.50 -1.98 -2.52
CA MET A 66 10.95 -3.27 -3.00
C MET A 66 11.93 -3.92 -2.01
N ASP A 67 12.89 -3.18 -1.48
CA ASP A 67 13.85 -3.69 -0.50
C ASP A 67 13.14 -4.16 0.78
N LEU A 68 12.14 -3.40 1.24
CA LEU A 68 11.32 -3.75 2.40
C LEU A 68 10.57 -5.08 2.16
N ILE A 69 9.94 -5.24 1.00
CA ILE A 69 9.24 -6.48 0.62
C ILE A 69 10.20 -7.68 0.58
N HIS A 70 11.41 -7.51 0.04
CA HIS A 70 12.40 -8.60 -0.03
C HIS A 70 12.99 -8.98 1.33
N GLN A 71 13.07 -8.02 2.25
CA GLN A 71 13.59 -8.24 3.60
C GLN A 71 12.54 -8.89 4.52
N ASP A 72 11.25 -8.66 4.28
CA ASP A 72 10.20 -9.19 5.14
C ASP A 72 9.84 -10.64 4.78
N GLU A 73 10.29 -11.59 5.61
CA GLU A 73 9.97 -13.02 5.51
C GLU A 73 8.47 -13.33 5.45
N GLN A 74 7.62 -12.44 5.99
CA GLN A 74 6.16 -12.61 5.97
C GLN A 74 5.57 -12.42 4.57
N LEU A 75 6.26 -11.70 3.69
CA LEU A 75 5.80 -11.35 2.34
C LEU A 75 6.38 -12.27 1.25
N LYS A 76 7.33 -13.14 1.59
CA LYS A 76 7.94 -14.12 0.68
C LYS A 76 7.05 -15.30 0.26
N PRO A 77 6.13 -15.82 1.10
CA PRO A 77 5.29 -16.94 0.69
C PRO A 77 4.38 -16.59 -0.49
N ARG A 78 3.90 -17.62 -1.18
CA ARG A 78 2.84 -17.44 -2.19
C ARG A 78 1.50 -17.18 -1.51
N PHE A 79 0.80 -16.17 -1.99
CA PHE A 79 -0.58 -15.85 -1.62
C PHE A 79 -1.54 -16.28 -2.71
N GLU A 80 -2.77 -16.61 -2.33
CA GLU A 80 -3.85 -16.94 -3.24
C GLU A 80 -4.36 -15.67 -3.94
N LYS A 81 -4.63 -14.62 -3.15
CA LYS A 81 -5.02 -13.30 -3.63
C LYS A 81 -4.11 -12.22 -3.07
N VAL A 82 -3.71 -11.28 -3.92
CA VAL A 82 -2.99 -10.07 -3.53
C VAL A 82 -3.84 -8.86 -3.91
N LYS A 83 -4.13 -8.00 -2.95
CA LYS A 83 -4.77 -6.69 -3.15
C LYS A 83 -3.77 -5.61 -2.80
N ILE A 84 -3.64 -4.60 -3.66
CA ILE A 84 -2.74 -3.47 -3.44
C ILE A 84 -3.57 -2.20 -3.55
N GLY A 85 -3.57 -1.41 -2.48
CA GLY A 85 -4.03 -0.04 -2.48
C GLY A 85 -2.84 0.90 -2.43
N ALA A 86 -2.84 1.93 -3.26
CA ALA A 86 -1.90 3.04 -3.17
C ALA A 86 -2.69 4.32 -2.93
N LEU A 87 -2.31 5.06 -1.90
CA LEU A 87 -2.90 6.35 -1.56
C LEU A 87 -1.82 7.41 -1.59
N ASN A 88 -2.05 8.43 -2.39
CA ASN A 88 -1.21 9.62 -2.37
C ASN A 88 -2.06 10.86 -2.58
N LYS A 89 -1.47 12.03 -2.35
CA LYS A 89 -2.10 13.32 -2.63
C LYS A 89 -2.45 13.55 -4.11
N TYR A 90 -2.09 12.60 -4.98
CA TYR A 90 -2.36 12.62 -6.41
C TYR A 90 -3.45 11.64 -6.85
N SER A 91 -4.23 11.14 -5.90
CA SER A 91 -5.44 10.37 -6.16
C SER A 91 -6.66 11.29 -6.15
N ALA A 92 -7.64 11.03 -7.01
CA ALA A 92 -8.92 11.72 -7.02
C ALA A 92 -10.04 10.73 -6.68
N LEU A 93 -10.98 11.17 -5.83
CA LEU A 93 -12.22 10.45 -5.60
C LEU A 93 -13.31 11.09 -6.45
N VAL A 94 -13.99 10.28 -7.26
CA VAL A 94 -15.06 10.72 -8.15
C VAL A 94 -16.30 9.91 -7.78
N PRO A 95 -17.45 10.55 -7.51
CA PRO A 95 -18.72 9.84 -7.29
C PRO A 95 -19.06 8.94 -8.48
N GLU A 96 -19.57 7.75 -8.19
CA GLU A 96 -19.85 6.73 -9.21
C GLU A 96 -20.85 7.23 -10.26
N GLU A 97 -21.80 8.07 -9.85
CA GLU A 97 -22.86 8.62 -10.70
C GLU A 97 -22.32 9.50 -11.84
N ILE A 98 -21.11 10.04 -11.70
CA ILE A 98 -20.48 10.93 -12.68
C ILE A 98 -19.13 10.40 -13.17
N PHE A 99 -18.76 9.17 -12.80
CA PHE A 99 -17.46 8.59 -13.17
C PHE A 99 -17.53 7.95 -14.54
N GLU A 100 -16.83 8.56 -15.51
CA GLU A 100 -16.61 8.00 -16.83
C GLU A 100 -15.15 7.51 -16.94
N PRO A 101 -14.89 6.21 -17.14
CA PRO A 101 -13.53 5.67 -17.21
C PRO A 101 -12.64 6.38 -18.25
N GLU A 102 -13.22 6.81 -19.36
CA GLU A 102 -12.56 7.52 -20.45
C GLU A 102 -12.07 8.92 -20.01
N GLN A 103 -12.70 9.51 -18.99
CA GLN A 103 -12.38 10.82 -18.44
C GLN A 103 -11.44 10.76 -17.23
N ALA A 104 -10.93 9.58 -16.85
CA ALA A 104 -10.08 9.39 -15.68
C ALA A 104 -8.92 10.41 -15.56
N LEU A 105 -8.23 10.68 -16.68
CA LEU A 105 -7.15 11.67 -16.74
C LEU A 105 -7.66 13.10 -16.55
N GLY A 106 -8.87 13.41 -17.06
CA GLY A 106 -9.52 14.71 -16.89
C GLY A 106 -9.84 14.98 -15.42
N TYR A 107 -10.43 14.00 -14.72
CA TYR A 107 -10.67 14.12 -13.28
C TYR A 107 -9.38 14.33 -12.51
N LEU A 108 -8.33 13.55 -12.79
CA LEU A 108 -7.04 13.71 -12.14
C LEU A 108 -6.47 15.12 -12.37
N ARG A 109 -6.44 15.61 -13.62
CA ARG A 109 -5.90 16.95 -13.92
C ARG A 109 -6.64 18.08 -13.21
N ASN A 110 -7.95 17.95 -13.05
CA ASN A 110 -8.78 19.02 -12.49
C ASN A 110 -8.91 18.95 -10.96
N LEU A 111 -8.86 17.75 -10.38
CA LEU A 111 -9.06 17.53 -8.94
C LEU A 111 -7.74 17.41 -8.18
N VAL A 112 -6.64 17.05 -8.86
CA VAL A 112 -5.31 16.93 -8.28
C VAL A 112 -4.42 18.05 -8.79
N LYS A 113 -3.83 18.84 -7.88
CA LYS A 113 -2.83 19.86 -8.22
C LYS A 113 -1.42 19.25 -8.18
N PRO A 114 -0.72 19.08 -9.32
CA PRO A 114 0.68 18.67 -9.29
C PRO A 114 1.55 19.77 -8.66
N PRO A 115 2.67 19.44 -8.02
CA PRO A 115 3.59 20.44 -7.50
C PRO A 115 4.15 21.28 -8.65
N GLY A 116 4.17 22.60 -8.49
CA GLY A 116 4.77 23.53 -9.46
C GLY A 116 3.82 24.09 -10.52
N GLN A 117 2.54 23.72 -10.52
CA GLN A 117 1.51 24.44 -11.29
C GLN A 117 0.81 25.45 -10.39
N SER A 118 1.27 26.70 -10.42
CA SER A 118 0.45 27.84 -10.00
C SER A 118 -0.74 27.92 -10.94
N SER A 119 -1.94 28.09 -10.38
CA SER A 119 -3.12 28.44 -11.16
C SER A 119 -2.81 29.68 -12.00
N LEU A 120 -2.66 29.51 -13.30
CA LEU A 120 -2.84 30.63 -14.23
C LEU A 120 -4.35 30.89 -14.24
N MET A 121 -4.79 31.72 -13.28
CA MET A 121 -5.94 32.59 -13.51
C MET A 121 -5.46 33.80 -14.28
#